data_AF-A0A2N0ZT64-F1
#
_entry.id   AF-A0A2N0ZT64-F1
#
_cell.length_a   1.000
_cell.length_b   1.000
_cell.length_c   1.000
_cell.angle_alpha   90.00
_cell.angle_beta   90.00
_cell.angle_gamma   90.00
#
_symmetry.space_group_name_H-M   'P 1'
#
loop_
_entity.id
_entity.type
_entity.pdbx_description
1 polymer ?
#
loop_
_entity_poly.entity_id
_entity_poly.type
_entity_poly.pdbx_seq_one_letter_code
_entity_poly.pdbx_strand_id
1 'polypeptide(L)'
;MPDKPLEISLNMTAKELYDANPEYKAFQEGDAQPMGVTFQGYDFPTSNMASAILSYPSGQIKVNNVVTITGLDKIENNDRTLEFLSISFFLDDTDDGITNEDAYKKTMALFKELEDKGWVYNKDIGSPRLSKEDSFTFTLAEHTSSLGLDFTRTLTFEQWMQLSNIHTWQLRHGTDAFIDIMYIRDTDPETGNRHYLMSLDISDPIEVVKQTVGADHRDNWEKEYVKLYPEMPTWRLQSESQAIEMGLKIQQDQPDYTLPLVLEKTGIDTSKFISIDPYKITYEEFIKRSEAGEDMTPYYENQTKPNKPEITSQAKGRCLAGQPCPKSGYWFTLAKSDSRAYFKQGDIMPDYPNNQWGEVIWQFEGEKG
;
A
#
# COMPACT_ATOMS: atom_id res chain seq x y z
N MET A 1 -29.20 -22.85 -12.53
CA MET A 1 -28.36 -21.67 -12.80
C MET A 1 -28.49 -21.26 -14.26
N PRO A 2 -28.37 -19.97 -14.65
CA PRO A 2 -28.16 -19.57 -16.04
C PRO A 2 -26.89 -20.21 -16.64
N ASP A 3 -26.89 -20.48 -17.94
CA ASP A 3 -25.74 -21.09 -18.66
C ASP A 3 -24.58 -20.11 -18.88
N LYS A 4 -24.89 -18.81 -18.94
CA LYS A 4 -23.89 -17.75 -19.15
C LYS A 4 -23.30 -17.35 -17.80
N PRO A 5 -21.96 -17.23 -17.66
CA PRO A 5 -21.33 -16.70 -16.46
C PRO A 5 -21.77 -15.28 -16.12
N LEU A 6 -21.75 -14.95 -14.83
CA LEU A 6 -21.99 -13.60 -14.33
C LEU A 6 -20.80 -12.69 -14.67
N GLU A 7 -21.06 -11.57 -15.33
CA GLU A 7 -20.05 -10.61 -15.77
C GLU A 7 -19.82 -9.56 -14.69
N ILE A 8 -18.59 -9.47 -14.20
CA ILE A 8 -18.17 -8.55 -13.15
C ILE A 8 -16.99 -7.74 -13.68
N SER A 9 -16.91 -6.45 -13.32
CA SER A 9 -15.79 -5.59 -13.71
C SER A 9 -15.28 -4.79 -12.51
N LEU A 10 -13.97 -4.64 -12.40
CA LEU A 10 -13.35 -3.69 -11.49
C LEU A 10 -13.93 -2.29 -11.76
N ASN A 11 -14.24 -1.54 -10.70
CA ASN A 11 -14.82 -0.19 -10.76
C ASN A 11 -16.23 -0.10 -11.35
N MET A 12 -16.99 -1.21 -11.36
CA MET A 12 -18.40 -1.15 -11.70
C MET A 12 -19.25 -0.59 -10.56
N THR A 13 -20.35 0.06 -10.91
CA THR A 13 -21.42 0.44 -9.98
C THR A 13 -22.33 -0.75 -9.67
N ALA A 14 -23.11 -0.69 -8.58
CA ALA A 14 -24.14 -1.70 -8.29
C ALA A 14 -25.17 -1.82 -9.43
N LYS A 15 -25.51 -0.69 -10.04
CA LYS A 15 -26.41 -0.65 -11.19
C LYS A 15 -25.85 -1.39 -12.40
N GLU A 16 -24.60 -1.13 -12.75
CA GLU A 16 -23.93 -1.83 -13.86
C GLU A 16 -23.81 -3.34 -13.60
N LEU A 17 -23.58 -3.74 -12.34
CA LEU A 17 -23.55 -5.14 -11.93
C LEU A 17 -24.88 -5.85 -12.24
N TYR A 18 -26.00 -5.22 -11.91
CA TYR A 18 -27.32 -5.79 -12.17
C TYR A 18 -27.75 -5.69 -13.64
N ASP A 19 -27.47 -4.57 -14.30
CA ASP A 19 -27.84 -4.34 -15.70
C ASP A 19 -27.07 -5.28 -16.65
N ALA A 20 -25.84 -5.66 -16.31
CA ALA A 20 -25.02 -6.62 -17.08
C ALA A 20 -25.48 -8.08 -16.92
N ASN A 21 -26.25 -8.39 -15.88
CA ASN A 21 -26.60 -9.75 -15.45
C ASN A 21 -28.11 -9.93 -15.16
N PRO A 22 -29.01 -9.56 -16.09
CA PRO A 22 -30.45 -9.63 -15.88
C PRO A 22 -30.98 -11.06 -15.68
N GLU A 23 -30.29 -12.07 -16.22
CA GLU A 23 -30.60 -13.49 -16.06
C GLU A 23 -30.45 -13.98 -14.61
N TYR A 24 -29.70 -13.26 -13.79
CA TYR A 24 -29.44 -13.59 -12.38
C TYR A 24 -30.37 -12.84 -11.41
N LYS A 25 -31.38 -12.11 -11.90
CA LYS A 25 -32.26 -11.26 -11.08
C LYS A 25 -32.89 -11.98 -9.88
N ALA A 26 -33.18 -13.27 -9.99
CA ALA A 26 -33.79 -14.06 -8.91
C ALA A 26 -32.85 -14.28 -7.70
N PHE A 27 -31.56 -14.01 -7.86
CA PHE A 27 -30.52 -14.21 -6.85
C PHE A 27 -29.95 -12.89 -6.31
N GLN A 28 -30.49 -11.74 -6.74
CA GLN A 28 -30.02 -10.44 -6.28
C GLN A 28 -30.35 -10.24 -4.81
N GLU A 29 -29.35 -9.84 -4.05
CA GLU A 29 -29.46 -9.49 -2.64
C GLU A 29 -29.09 -8.02 -2.43
N GLY A 30 -29.86 -7.36 -1.56
CA GLY A 30 -29.70 -5.96 -1.21
C GLY A 30 -29.99 -5.76 0.27
N ASP A 31 -28.95 -5.61 1.09
CA ASP A 31 -29.08 -5.50 2.54
C ASP A 31 -28.63 -4.12 3.04
N ALA A 32 -29.60 -3.30 3.43
CA ALA A 32 -29.37 -1.96 3.93
C ALA A 32 -29.02 -1.99 5.42
N GLN A 33 -27.81 -1.54 5.76
CA GLN A 33 -27.31 -1.56 7.12
C GLN A 33 -27.50 -0.19 7.82
N PRO A 34 -27.66 -0.16 9.17
CA PRO A 34 -27.99 1.06 9.92
C PRO A 34 -26.96 2.21 9.84
N MET A 35 -25.80 2.00 9.21
CA MET A 35 -24.73 3.00 9.07
C MET A 35 -24.65 3.67 7.69
N GLY A 36 -25.74 3.65 6.92
CA GLY A 36 -25.79 4.37 5.63
C GLY A 36 -25.07 3.65 4.48
N VAL A 37 -24.83 2.34 4.64
CA VAL A 37 -24.26 1.47 3.60
C VAL A 37 -25.27 0.41 3.21
N THR A 38 -25.23 -0.03 1.96
CA THR A 38 -26.00 -1.17 1.47
C THR A 38 -25.04 -2.16 0.83
N PHE A 39 -25.14 -3.42 1.24
CA PHE A 39 -24.48 -4.50 0.52
C PHE A 39 -25.35 -4.87 -0.68
N GLN A 40 -24.76 -4.80 -1.86
CA GLN A 40 -25.41 -5.13 -3.13
C GLN A 40 -24.70 -6.35 -3.69
N GLY A 41 -25.44 -7.34 -4.14
CA GLY A 41 -24.79 -8.55 -4.61
C GLY A 41 -25.72 -9.62 -5.12
N TYR A 42 -25.19 -10.84 -5.11
CA TYR A 42 -25.89 -12.06 -5.43
C TYR A 42 -25.59 -13.13 -4.40
N ASP A 43 -26.60 -13.90 -4.03
CA ASP A 43 -26.46 -15.09 -3.19
C ASP A 43 -27.01 -16.32 -3.92
N PHE A 44 -26.21 -17.38 -3.96
CA PHE A 44 -26.51 -18.61 -4.68
C PHE A 44 -26.56 -19.80 -3.72
N PRO A 45 -27.57 -20.68 -3.85
CA PRO A 45 -27.63 -21.88 -3.02
C PRO A 45 -26.46 -22.82 -3.34
N THR A 46 -25.87 -23.47 -2.33
CA THR A 46 -24.73 -24.40 -2.51
C THR A 46 -25.06 -25.55 -3.46
N SER A 47 -26.31 -26.01 -3.47
CA SER A 47 -26.81 -27.04 -4.41
C SER A 47 -26.87 -26.61 -5.89
N ASN A 48 -26.70 -25.32 -6.18
CA ASN A 48 -26.76 -24.77 -7.53
C ASN A 48 -25.97 -23.46 -7.57
N MET A 49 -24.64 -23.55 -7.65
CA MET A 49 -23.72 -22.41 -7.63
C MET A 49 -23.51 -21.79 -9.02
N ALA A 50 -23.08 -20.53 -9.06
CA ALA A 50 -22.84 -19.80 -10.29
C ALA A 50 -21.39 -19.95 -10.81
N SER A 51 -21.16 -19.44 -12.02
CA SER A 51 -19.82 -19.10 -12.48
C SER A 51 -19.78 -17.60 -12.78
N ALA A 52 -18.62 -16.98 -12.60
CA ALA A 52 -18.40 -15.56 -12.83
C ALA A 52 -17.13 -15.32 -13.65
N ILE A 53 -17.13 -14.20 -14.38
CA ILE A 53 -15.95 -13.66 -15.05
C ILE A 53 -15.68 -12.28 -14.43
N LEU A 54 -14.54 -12.16 -13.77
CA LEU A 54 -14.04 -10.90 -13.23
C LEU A 54 -13.10 -10.25 -14.25
N SER A 55 -13.52 -9.11 -14.79
CA SER A 55 -12.72 -8.28 -15.70
C SER A 55 -11.97 -7.19 -14.94
N TYR A 56 -10.71 -6.97 -15.29
CA TYR A 56 -9.84 -5.89 -14.80
C TYR A 56 -9.11 -5.26 -16.00
N PRO A 57 -8.44 -4.10 -15.87
CA PRO A 57 -8.00 -3.29 -17.02
C PRO A 57 -7.17 -4.01 -18.11
N SER A 58 -6.49 -5.10 -17.75
CA SER A 58 -5.56 -5.83 -18.61
C SER A 58 -5.88 -7.32 -18.75
N GLY A 59 -7.01 -7.80 -18.21
CA GLY A 59 -7.33 -9.22 -18.28
C GLY A 59 -8.63 -9.61 -17.59
N GLN A 60 -8.82 -10.92 -17.44
CA GLN A 60 -10.00 -11.50 -16.81
C GLN A 60 -9.64 -12.76 -16.00
N ILE A 61 -10.37 -13.02 -14.93
CA ILE A 61 -10.31 -14.25 -14.11
C ILE A 61 -11.68 -14.93 -14.17
N LYS A 62 -11.72 -16.21 -14.50
CA LYS A 62 -12.95 -17.01 -14.45
C LYS A 62 -12.99 -17.76 -13.13
N VAL A 63 -14.12 -17.65 -12.43
CA VAL A 63 -14.38 -18.34 -11.16
C VAL A 63 -15.60 -19.23 -11.34
N ASN A 64 -15.52 -20.48 -10.89
CA ASN A 64 -16.66 -21.40 -10.85
C ASN A 64 -17.07 -21.61 -9.38
N ASN A 65 -18.22 -22.24 -9.17
CA ASN A 65 -18.73 -22.59 -7.84
C ASN A 65 -18.90 -21.35 -6.94
N VAL A 66 -19.29 -20.24 -7.56
CA VAL A 66 -19.54 -18.98 -6.88
C VAL A 66 -20.81 -19.12 -6.04
N VAL A 67 -20.67 -18.87 -4.74
CA VAL A 67 -21.77 -18.90 -3.76
C VAL A 67 -22.28 -17.49 -3.47
N THR A 68 -21.39 -16.50 -3.41
CA THR A 68 -21.78 -15.12 -3.11
C THR A 68 -20.92 -14.14 -3.89
N ILE A 69 -21.55 -13.07 -4.39
CA ILE A 69 -20.86 -11.87 -4.87
C ILE A 69 -21.38 -10.72 -4.02
N THR A 70 -20.48 -9.97 -3.38
CA THR A 70 -20.86 -8.87 -2.50
C THR A 70 -20.09 -7.62 -2.87
N GLY A 71 -20.82 -6.52 -3.08
CA GLY A 71 -20.29 -5.18 -3.26
C GLY A 71 -20.77 -4.24 -2.16
N LEU A 72 -19.88 -3.38 -1.66
CA LEU A 72 -20.26 -2.32 -0.71
C LEU A 72 -20.65 -1.05 -1.47
N ASP A 73 -21.91 -0.62 -1.29
CA ASP A 73 -22.45 0.62 -1.84
C ASP A 73 -22.78 1.62 -0.71
N LYS A 74 -22.52 2.91 -0.93
CA LYS A 74 -22.97 3.97 -0.02
C LYS A 74 -24.30 4.51 -0.52
N ILE A 75 -25.33 4.41 0.32
CA ILE A 75 -26.74 4.71 0.01
C ILE A 75 -26.94 6.11 -0.59
N GLU A 76 -26.04 7.05 -0.29
CA GLU A 76 -26.14 8.43 -0.75
C GLU A 76 -25.85 8.63 -2.25
N ASN A 77 -25.25 7.65 -2.95
CA ASN A 77 -24.96 7.79 -4.39
C ASN A 77 -24.76 6.46 -5.15
N ASN A 78 -25.86 5.90 -5.68
CA ASN A 78 -25.86 4.65 -6.48
C ASN A 78 -25.08 4.73 -7.81
N ASP A 79 -24.62 5.92 -8.24
CA ASP A 79 -23.78 6.09 -9.44
C ASP A 79 -22.28 6.01 -9.11
N ARG A 80 -21.91 5.70 -7.86
CA ARG A 80 -20.51 5.45 -7.47
C ARG A 80 -20.11 4.00 -7.72
N THR A 81 -18.83 3.83 -8.04
CA THR A 81 -18.18 2.53 -8.12
C THR A 81 -18.27 1.84 -6.77
N LEU A 82 -18.52 0.53 -6.76
CA LEU A 82 -18.52 -0.27 -5.53
C LEU A 82 -17.18 -0.06 -4.81
N GLU A 83 -17.21 0.30 -3.52
CA GLU A 83 -15.99 0.56 -2.73
C GLU A 83 -15.18 -0.73 -2.52
N PHE A 84 -15.86 -1.86 -2.56
CA PHE A 84 -15.30 -3.19 -2.39
C PHE A 84 -16.13 -4.17 -3.21
N LEU A 85 -15.48 -5.20 -3.77
CA LEU A 85 -16.14 -6.27 -4.49
C LEU A 85 -15.48 -7.62 -4.13
N SER A 86 -16.26 -8.52 -3.58
CA SER A 86 -15.84 -9.87 -3.19
C SER A 86 -16.57 -10.92 -4.00
N ILE A 87 -15.83 -11.92 -4.47
CA ILE A 87 -16.37 -13.13 -5.11
C ILE A 87 -16.00 -14.33 -4.24
N SER A 88 -16.98 -14.88 -3.54
CA SER A 88 -16.82 -16.06 -2.69
C SER A 88 -17.22 -17.33 -3.44
N PHE A 89 -16.37 -18.35 -3.39
CA PHE A 89 -16.57 -19.59 -4.13
C PHE A 89 -15.98 -20.81 -3.42
N PHE A 90 -16.59 -21.97 -3.63
CA PHE A 90 -16.07 -23.24 -3.11
C PHE A 90 -15.07 -23.89 -4.08
N LEU A 91 -14.07 -24.58 -3.54
CA LEU A 91 -13.20 -25.42 -4.37
C LEU A 91 -13.89 -26.72 -4.81
N ASP A 92 -14.91 -27.16 -4.10
CA ASP A 92 -15.83 -28.27 -4.42
C ASP A 92 -17.07 -27.80 -5.19
N ASP A 93 -17.67 -28.73 -5.94
CA ASP A 93 -18.94 -28.59 -6.65
C ASP A 93 -20.06 -29.46 -6.03
N THR A 94 -19.80 -30.06 -4.87
CA THR A 94 -20.73 -30.97 -4.16
C THR A 94 -20.81 -30.61 -2.68
N ASP A 95 -21.98 -30.83 -2.06
CA ASP A 95 -22.15 -30.63 -0.62
C ASP A 95 -21.33 -31.64 0.24
N ASP A 96 -20.70 -32.65 -0.37
CA ASP A 96 -19.88 -33.66 0.30
C ASP A 96 -18.43 -33.19 0.59
N GLY A 97 -18.04 -31.97 0.21
CA GLY A 97 -16.70 -31.44 0.43
C GLY A 97 -15.66 -31.93 -0.58
N ILE A 98 -14.38 -31.66 -0.27
CA ILE A 98 -13.23 -32.01 -1.12
C ILE A 98 -12.08 -32.58 -0.28
N THR A 99 -11.27 -33.45 -0.88
CA THR A 99 -10.03 -33.91 -0.24
C THR A 99 -9.01 -32.77 -0.11
N ASN A 100 -8.18 -32.79 0.93
CA ASN A 100 -7.11 -31.80 1.08
C ASN A 100 -6.16 -31.79 -0.13
N GLU A 101 -5.85 -32.96 -0.71
CA GLU A 101 -4.96 -33.06 -1.87
C GLU A 101 -5.55 -32.39 -3.11
N ASP A 102 -6.85 -32.57 -3.37
CA ASP A 102 -7.51 -31.98 -4.53
C ASP A 102 -7.75 -30.48 -4.33
N ALA A 103 -8.09 -30.05 -3.12
CA ALA A 103 -8.12 -28.64 -2.76
C ALA A 103 -6.76 -27.98 -3.01
N TYR A 104 -5.67 -28.58 -2.51
CA TYR A 104 -4.31 -28.12 -2.77
C TYR A 104 -3.99 -28.02 -4.27
N LYS A 105 -4.31 -29.05 -5.07
CA LYS A 105 -4.08 -29.01 -6.53
C LYS A 105 -4.86 -27.87 -7.20
N LYS A 106 -6.11 -27.66 -6.81
CA LYS A 106 -6.94 -26.56 -7.34
C LYS A 106 -6.38 -25.18 -6.96
N THR A 107 -5.96 -25.00 -5.71
CA THR A 107 -5.33 -23.75 -5.25
C THR A 107 -4.01 -23.47 -5.99
N MET A 108 -3.14 -24.47 -6.14
CA MET A 108 -1.89 -24.30 -6.87
C MET A 108 -2.13 -24.03 -8.37
N ALA A 109 -3.16 -24.62 -8.96
CA ALA A 109 -3.55 -24.32 -10.34
C ALA A 109 -4.05 -22.87 -10.51
N LEU A 110 -4.86 -22.37 -9.55
CA LEU A 110 -5.30 -20.97 -9.52
C LEU A 110 -4.09 -20.02 -9.42
N PHE A 111 -3.17 -20.27 -8.50
CA PHE A 111 -1.97 -19.44 -8.35
C PHE A 111 -1.10 -19.45 -9.61
N LYS A 112 -0.95 -20.61 -10.25
CA LYS A 112 -0.21 -20.71 -11.51
C LYS A 112 -0.88 -19.90 -12.62
N GLU A 113 -2.21 -19.95 -12.73
CA GLU A 113 -2.97 -19.16 -13.70
C GLU A 113 -2.77 -17.65 -13.47
N LEU A 114 -2.81 -17.21 -12.20
CA LEU A 114 -2.61 -15.81 -11.84
C LEU A 114 -1.17 -15.35 -12.17
N GLU A 115 -0.16 -16.15 -11.82
CA GLU A 115 1.23 -15.89 -12.17
C GLU A 115 1.42 -15.79 -13.70
N ASP A 116 0.84 -16.72 -14.47
CA ASP A 116 0.88 -16.71 -15.94
C ASP A 116 0.19 -15.48 -16.54
N LYS A 117 -0.79 -14.93 -15.84
CA LYS A 117 -1.48 -13.70 -16.20
C LYS A 117 -0.77 -12.44 -15.71
N GLY A 118 0.41 -12.54 -15.11
CA GLY A 118 1.23 -11.40 -14.70
C GLY A 118 0.88 -10.82 -13.32
N TRP A 119 0.09 -11.53 -12.52
CA TRP A 119 -0.09 -11.17 -11.12
C TRP A 119 1.19 -11.41 -10.33
N VAL A 120 1.49 -10.52 -9.40
CA VAL A 120 2.68 -10.57 -8.55
C VAL A 120 2.31 -10.32 -7.09
N TYR A 121 3.15 -10.76 -6.18
CA TYR A 121 2.95 -10.52 -4.75
C TYR A 121 2.88 -9.02 -4.47
N ASN A 122 1.79 -8.58 -3.82
CA ASN A 122 1.61 -7.21 -3.39
C ASN A 122 2.25 -7.04 -2.00
N LYS A 123 3.57 -6.91 -1.98
CA LYS A 123 4.32 -6.58 -0.77
C LYS A 123 3.88 -5.19 -0.26
N ASP A 124 3.19 -5.17 0.87
CA ASP A 124 2.82 -3.92 1.57
C ASP A 124 4.09 -3.13 1.99
N ILE A 125 3.97 -1.82 2.11
CA ILE A 125 5.07 -0.94 2.52
C ILE A 125 5.63 -1.26 3.91
N GLY A 126 4.82 -1.81 4.83
CA GLY A 126 5.23 -2.30 6.14
C GLY A 126 5.73 -3.75 6.17
N SER A 127 5.64 -4.47 5.04
CA SER A 127 6.08 -5.88 4.97
C SER A 127 7.60 -6.01 5.00
N PRO A 128 8.15 -7.07 5.62
CA PRO A 128 9.58 -7.28 5.67
C PRO A 128 10.10 -7.69 4.27
N ARG A 129 11.31 -7.23 3.92
CA ARG A 129 11.92 -7.57 2.63
C ARG A 129 12.50 -8.99 2.65
N LEU A 130 11.63 -9.98 2.49
CA LEU A 130 11.99 -11.40 2.55
C LEU A 130 12.08 -12.03 1.15
N SER A 131 12.86 -13.12 1.07
CA SER A 131 12.77 -14.02 -0.07
C SER A 131 11.43 -14.75 -0.07
N LYS A 132 11.00 -15.27 -1.23
CA LYS A 132 9.82 -16.13 -1.31
C LYS A 132 9.92 -17.37 -0.41
N GLU A 133 11.12 -17.89 -0.17
CA GLU A 133 11.32 -19.04 0.74
C GLU A 133 11.24 -18.63 2.21
N ASP A 134 11.78 -17.48 2.58
CA ASP A 134 11.73 -16.98 3.95
C ASP A 134 10.32 -16.50 4.32
N SER A 135 9.51 -16.12 3.33
CA SER A 135 8.11 -15.71 3.54
C SER A 135 7.26 -16.82 4.20
N PHE A 136 7.54 -18.11 3.97
CA PHE A 136 6.88 -19.21 4.74
C PHE A 136 7.10 -19.00 6.22
N THR A 137 8.38 -18.88 6.55
CA THR A 137 8.86 -19.12 7.90
C THR A 137 8.37 -17.98 8.75
N PHE A 138 8.37 -16.78 8.15
CA PHE A 138 7.71 -15.62 8.68
C PHE A 138 6.19 -15.86 8.84
N THR A 139 5.46 -16.25 7.81
CA THR A 139 4.00 -16.46 7.88
C THR A 139 3.55 -17.48 8.93
N LEU A 140 4.33 -18.55 9.16
CA LEU A 140 4.00 -19.56 10.16
C LEU A 140 4.36 -19.15 11.60
N ALA A 141 5.08 -18.04 11.76
CA ALA A 141 5.49 -17.55 13.05
C ALA A 141 4.31 -16.98 13.84
N GLU A 142 4.27 -17.25 15.14
CA GLU A 142 3.35 -16.56 16.04
C GLU A 142 3.62 -15.04 16.01
N HIS A 143 2.55 -14.24 16.10
CA HIS A 143 2.61 -12.77 16.17
C HIS A 143 3.16 -12.04 14.93
N THR A 144 3.21 -12.70 13.78
CA THR A 144 3.53 -12.07 12.49
C THR A 144 2.28 -11.92 11.62
N SER A 145 2.39 -11.14 10.55
CA SER A 145 1.31 -10.99 9.57
C SER A 145 1.17 -12.26 8.72
N SER A 146 -0.05 -12.80 8.67
CA SER A 146 -0.39 -13.90 7.76
C SER A 146 -0.35 -13.49 6.29
N LEU A 147 -0.34 -12.19 5.98
CA LEU A 147 -0.32 -11.64 4.62
C LEU A 147 1.05 -11.73 3.94
N GLY A 148 2.09 -12.07 4.70
CA GLY A 148 3.48 -12.03 4.23
C GLY A 148 3.88 -13.12 3.23
N LEU A 149 3.03 -14.11 2.97
CA LEU A 149 3.36 -15.26 2.14
C LEU A 149 3.35 -14.89 0.65
N ASP A 150 4.49 -15.02 -0.01
CA ASP A 150 4.58 -14.82 -1.45
C ASP A 150 3.90 -15.99 -2.20
N PHE A 151 2.77 -15.71 -2.86
CA PHE A 151 1.98 -16.73 -3.56
C PHE A 151 2.73 -17.39 -4.74
N THR A 152 3.79 -16.75 -5.27
CA THR A 152 4.64 -17.31 -6.35
C THR A 152 5.57 -18.41 -5.83
N ARG A 153 5.61 -18.61 -4.52
CA ARG A 153 6.23 -19.78 -3.93
C ARG A 153 5.34 -21.00 -4.13
N THR A 154 5.87 -22.00 -4.82
CA THR A 154 5.27 -23.33 -4.86
C THR A 154 5.42 -24.02 -3.50
N LEU A 155 4.33 -24.06 -2.72
CA LEU A 155 4.26 -24.88 -1.51
C LEU A 155 4.15 -26.36 -1.89
N THR A 156 4.74 -27.24 -1.08
CA THR A 156 4.35 -28.65 -1.09
C THR A 156 3.00 -28.85 -0.40
N PHE A 157 2.36 -29.99 -0.61
CA PHE A 157 1.12 -30.34 0.08
C PHE A 157 1.28 -30.27 1.62
N GLU A 158 2.37 -30.82 2.15
CA GLU A 158 2.66 -30.82 3.59
C GLU A 158 2.86 -29.40 4.14
N GLN A 159 3.46 -28.50 3.36
CA GLN A 159 3.63 -27.09 3.74
C GLN A 159 2.31 -26.32 3.68
N TRP A 160 1.49 -26.56 2.65
CA TRP A 160 0.17 -25.95 2.54
C TRP A 160 -0.75 -26.35 3.70
N MET A 161 -0.65 -27.60 4.16
CA MET A 161 -1.41 -28.08 5.32
C MET A 161 -0.99 -27.42 6.65
N GLN A 162 0.19 -26.79 6.73
CA GLN A 162 0.64 -26.06 7.92
C GLN A 162 0.02 -24.66 8.03
N LEU A 163 -0.55 -24.13 6.95
CA LEU A 163 -1.22 -22.84 6.99
C LEU A 163 -2.43 -22.88 7.94
N SER A 164 -2.69 -21.75 8.59
CA SER A 164 -3.88 -21.54 9.44
C SER A 164 -5.16 -21.77 8.65
N ASN A 165 -6.23 -22.22 9.32
CA ASN A 165 -7.52 -22.47 8.68
C ASN A 165 -8.12 -21.23 8.00
N ILE A 166 -7.66 -20.03 8.35
CA ILE A 166 -7.96 -18.79 7.64
C ILE A 166 -6.63 -18.16 7.27
N HIS A 167 -6.43 -17.83 6.00
CA HIS A 167 -5.20 -17.20 5.53
C HIS A 167 -5.50 -16.37 4.29
N THR A 168 -4.71 -15.32 4.07
CA THR A 168 -4.92 -14.37 2.99
C THR A 168 -3.60 -14.09 2.27
N TRP A 169 -3.65 -14.07 0.93
CA TRP A 169 -2.55 -13.63 0.09
C TRP A 169 -2.90 -12.30 -0.57
N GLN A 170 -1.92 -11.39 -0.68
CA GLN A 170 -2.11 -10.10 -1.34
C GLN A 170 -1.40 -10.08 -2.68
N LEU A 171 -2.14 -9.79 -3.74
CA LEU A 171 -1.65 -9.81 -5.11
C LEU A 171 -1.94 -8.47 -5.79
N ARG A 172 -1.11 -8.11 -6.76
CA ARG A 172 -1.34 -6.98 -7.65
C ARG A 172 -1.04 -7.34 -9.09
N HIS A 173 -1.73 -6.69 -10.01
CA HIS A 173 -1.44 -6.73 -11.43
C HIS A 173 -1.07 -5.32 -11.89
N GLY A 174 0.23 -5.10 -12.15
CA GLY A 174 0.75 -3.76 -12.42
C GLY A 174 0.49 -2.81 -11.25
N THR A 175 -0.07 -1.64 -11.55
CA THR A 175 -0.43 -0.60 -10.57
C THR A 175 -1.92 -0.35 -10.47
N ASP A 176 -2.74 -1.17 -11.13
CA ASP A 176 -4.13 -0.80 -11.46
C ASP A 176 -5.18 -1.76 -10.88
N ALA A 177 -4.77 -2.95 -10.44
CA ALA A 177 -5.67 -3.94 -9.84
C ALA A 177 -4.97 -4.69 -8.70
N PHE A 178 -5.70 -4.89 -7.62
CA PHE A 178 -5.25 -5.56 -6.40
C PHE A 178 -6.27 -6.62 -6.01
N ILE A 179 -5.79 -7.77 -5.55
CA ILE A 179 -6.65 -8.86 -5.06
C ILE A 179 -6.10 -9.36 -3.74
N ASP A 180 -6.95 -9.39 -2.72
CA ASP A 180 -6.73 -10.23 -1.56
C ASP A 180 -7.45 -11.56 -1.78
N ILE A 181 -6.68 -12.65 -1.74
CA ILE A 181 -7.21 -14.02 -1.85
C ILE A 181 -7.29 -14.59 -0.45
N MET A 182 -8.48 -14.67 0.13
CA MET A 182 -8.67 -15.37 1.40
C MET A 182 -9.05 -16.82 1.12
N TYR A 183 -8.54 -17.73 1.95
CA TYR A 183 -9.09 -19.08 2.04
C TYR A 183 -9.53 -19.38 3.48
N ILE A 184 -10.64 -20.09 3.59
CA ILE A 184 -11.19 -20.64 4.82
C ILE A 184 -11.31 -22.15 4.62
N ARG A 185 -10.63 -22.90 5.47
CA ARG A 185 -10.73 -24.36 5.57
C ARG A 185 -11.53 -24.71 6.80
N ASP A 186 -12.66 -25.35 6.59
CA ASP A 186 -13.49 -25.89 7.65
C ASP A 186 -13.61 -27.42 7.57
N THR A 187 -14.00 -28.02 8.69
CA THR A 187 -14.23 -29.45 8.84
C THR A 187 -15.65 -29.68 9.30
N ASP A 188 -16.42 -30.41 8.52
CA ASP A 188 -17.71 -30.91 8.97
C ASP A 188 -17.48 -31.87 10.16
N PRO A 189 -18.06 -31.57 11.35
CA PRO A 189 -17.85 -32.38 12.54
C PRO A 189 -18.59 -33.73 12.51
N GLU A 190 -19.63 -33.88 11.69
CA GLU A 190 -20.43 -35.09 11.57
C GLU A 190 -19.82 -36.06 10.56
N THR A 191 -19.43 -35.55 9.39
CA THR A 191 -18.91 -36.38 8.29
C THR A 191 -17.38 -36.46 8.28
N GLY A 192 -16.69 -35.48 8.87
CA GLY A 192 -15.24 -35.32 8.77
C GLY A 192 -14.78 -34.72 7.44
N ASN A 193 -15.71 -34.42 6.52
CA ASN A 193 -15.42 -33.84 5.23
C ASN A 193 -14.84 -32.42 5.38
N ARG A 194 -14.11 -31.97 4.36
CA ARG A 194 -13.46 -30.65 4.36
C ARG A 194 -14.13 -29.75 3.34
N HIS A 195 -14.38 -28.53 3.74
CA HIS A 195 -14.91 -27.47 2.88
C HIS A 195 -13.89 -26.35 2.78
N TYR A 196 -13.67 -25.89 1.56
CA TYR A 196 -12.73 -24.81 1.27
C TYR A 196 -13.48 -23.68 0.58
N LEU A 197 -13.77 -22.64 1.35
CA LEU A 197 -14.32 -21.39 0.83
C LEU A 197 -13.15 -20.46 0.51
N MET A 198 -13.12 -19.93 -0.71
CA MET A 198 -12.18 -18.90 -1.13
C MET A 198 -12.92 -17.60 -1.44
N SER A 199 -12.28 -16.47 -1.22
CA SER A 199 -12.74 -15.18 -1.75
C SER A 199 -11.67 -14.54 -2.64
N LEU A 200 -12.12 -13.87 -3.70
CA LEU A 200 -11.32 -12.87 -4.43
C LEU A 200 -11.87 -11.50 -4.08
N ASP A 201 -11.13 -10.76 -3.27
CA ASP A 201 -11.47 -9.41 -2.83
C ASP A 201 -10.71 -8.42 -3.70
N ILE A 202 -11.37 -7.92 -4.75
CA ILE A 202 -10.73 -7.09 -5.77
C ILE A 202 -10.90 -5.60 -5.46
N SER A 203 -9.81 -4.86 -5.61
CA SER A 203 -9.73 -3.43 -5.33
C SER A 203 -8.93 -2.69 -6.39
N ASP A 204 -9.23 -1.42 -6.57
CA ASP A 204 -8.46 -0.50 -7.39
C ASP A 204 -7.40 0.24 -6.52
N PRO A 205 -6.55 1.09 -7.12
CA PRO A 205 -5.49 1.75 -6.38
C PRO A 205 -5.98 2.77 -5.35
N ILE A 206 -7.15 3.41 -5.57
CA ILE A 206 -7.67 4.37 -4.59
C ILE A 206 -8.21 3.66 -3.37
N GLU A 207 -8.82 2.49 -3.54
CA GLU A 207 -9.31 1.70 -2.42
C GLU A 207 -8.17 1.19 -1.53
N VAL A 208 -7.08 0.69 -2.13
CA VAL A 208 -5.88 0.28 -1.37
C VAL A 208 -5.37 1.42 -0.49
N VAL A 209 -5.26 2.63 -1.05
CA VAL A 209 -4.78 3.80 -0.31
C VAL A 209 -5.76 4.22 0.80
N LYS A 210 -7.06 4.14 0.54
CA LYS A 210 -8.11 4.43 1.53
C LYS A 210 -8.10 3.45 2.69
N GLN A 211 -7.81 2.17 2.44
CA GLN A 211 -7.62 1.18 3.48
C GLN A 211 -6.39 1.50 4.34
N THR A 212 -5.29 1.92 3.72
CA THR A 212 -4.06 2.31 4.45
C THR A 212 -4.30 3.47 5.43
N VAL A 213 -5.07 4.49 5.05
CA VAL A 213 -5.33 5.65 5.93
C VAL A 213 -6.42 5.41 6.98
N GLY A 214 -7.17 4.31 6.86
CA GLY A 214 -8.23 3.93 7.80
C GLY A 214 -9.62 4.50 7.48
N ALA A 215 -10.65 3.85 8.04
CA ALA A 215 -12.06 4.09 7.68
C ALA A 215 -12.53 5.54 7.89
N ASP A 216 -12.11 6.19 8.99
CA ASP A 216 -12.52 7.54 9.37
C ASP A 216 -11.87 8.64 8.50
N HIS A 217 -10.94 8.26 7.63
CA HIS A 217 -10.05 9.16 6.90
C HIS A 217 -10.18 9.04 5.38
N ARG A 218 -11.05 8.14 4.89
CA ARG A 218 -11.22 7.78 3.47
C ARG A 218 -11.54 8.98 2.57
N ASP A 219 -12.35 9.93 3.02
CA ASP A 219 -12.76 11.11 2.22
C ASP A 219 -11.66 12.18 2.12
N ASN A 220 -10.70 12.18 3.05
CA ASN A 220 -9.58 13.11 3.09
C ASN A 220 -8.23 12.37 2.97
N TRP A 221 -8.25 11.23 2.25
CA TRP A 221 -7.14 10.29 2.23
C TRP A 221 -5.82 10.95 1.80
N GLU A 222 -5.82 11.91 0.86
CA GLU A 222 -4.61 12.55 0.34
C GLU A 222 -3.80 13.20 1.48
N LYS A 223 -4.49 13.99 2.32
CA LYS A 223 -3.87 14.69 3.44
C LYS A 223 -3.48 13.72 4.55
N GLU A 224 -4.31 12.72 4.82
CA GLU A 224 -4.03 11.74 5.88
C GLU A 224 -2.87 10.81 5.48
N TYR A 225 -2.76 10.44 4.20
CA TYR A 225 -1.63 9.66 3.69
C TYR A 225 -0.32 10.42 3.86
N VAL A 226 -0.27 11.72 3.53
CA VAL A 226 0.93 12.56 3.75
C VAL A 226 1.36 12.61 5.22
N LYS A 227 0.40 12.62 6.16
CA LYS A 227 0.70 12.59 7.60
C LYS A 227 1.15 11.21 8.08
N LEU A 228 0.58 10.15 7.51
CA LEU A 228 0.85 8.77 7.90
C LEU A 228 2.17 8.25 7.34
N TYR A 229 2.55 8.70 6.13
CA TYR A 229 3.71 8.19 5.41
C TYR A 229 5.03 8.24 6.22
N PRO A 230 5.35 9.29 7.01
CA PRO A 230 6.53 9.30 7.88
C PRO A 230 6.51 8.27 9.01
N GLU A 231 5.34 7.74 9.38
CA GLU A 231 5.19 6.75 10.46
C GLU A 231 5.32 5.30 9.95
N MET A 232 4.96 5.05 8.69
CA MET A 232 5.05 3.74 8.02
C MET A 232 6.43 3.04 8.09
N PRO A 233 7.59 3.74 8.11
CA PRO A 233 8.90 3.08 8.25
C PRO A 233 9.02 2.25 9.53
N THR A 234 8.30 2.64 10.59
CA THR A 234 8.27 1.90 11.86
C THR A 234 7.56 0.56 11.73
N TRP A 235 6.57 0.44 10.83
CA TRP A 235 5.86 -0.80 10.55
C TRP A 235 6.79 -1.82 9.88
N ARG A 236 7.61 -1.37 8.92
CA ARG A 236 8.64 -2.22 8.32
C ARG A 236 9.71 -2.60 9.34
N LEU A 237 10.14 -1.66 10.18
CA LEU A 237 11.09 -1.97 11.25
C LEU A 237 10.57 -3.06 12.19
N GLN A 238 9.29 -3.00 12.58
CA GLN A 238 8.65 -4.02 13.40
C GLN A 238 8.75 -5.39 12.73
N SER A 239 8.28 -5.49 11.49
CA SER A 239 8.27 -6.76 10.75
C SER A 239 9.68 -7.29 10.47
N GLU A 240 10.64 -6.43 10.11
CA GLU A 240 12.03 -6.82 9.83
C GLU A 240 12.79 -7.20 11.10
N SER A 241 12.50 -6.57 12.25
CA SER A 241 13.06 -6.98 13.55
C SER A 241 12.59 -8.39 13.91
N GLN A 242 11.29 -8.67 13.77
CA GLN A 242 10.74 -10.00 13.99
C GLN A 242 11.42 -11.04 13.08
N ALA A 243 11.57 -10.72 11.78
CA ALA A 243 12.23 -11.63 10.85
C ALA A 243 13.70 -11.91 11.21
N ILE A 244 14.46 -10.89 11.64
CA ILE A 244 15.85 -11.04 12.07
C ILE A 244 15.96 -11.92 13.32
N GLU A 245 15.05 -11.77 14.29
CA GLU A 245 15.00 -12.62 15.50
C GLU A 245 14.79 -14.10 15.16
N MET A 246 14.07 -14.38 14.07
CA MET A 246 13.90 -15.73 13.53
C MET A 246 15.10 -16.24 12.72
N GLY A 247 16.15 -15.43 12.56
CA GLY A 247 17.32 -15.74 11.75
C GLY A 247 17.10 -15.59 10.24
N LEU A 248 16.02 -14.92 9.82
CA LEU A 248 15.73 -14.67 8.41
C LEU A 248 16.57 -13.50 7.87
N LYS A 249 16.84 -13.52 6.57
CA LYS A 249 17.66 -12.51 5.91
C LYS A 249 16.80 -11.44 5.25
N ILE A 250 17.05 -10.18 5.61
CA ILE A 250 16.44 -9.02 4.94
C ILE A 250 17.17 -8.72 3.63
N GLN A 251 16.41 -8.60 2.54
CA GLN A 251 16.87 -8.21 1.21
C GLN A 251 16.72 -6.70 1.05
N GLN A 252 17.65 -5.93 1.63
CA GLN A 252 17.56 -4.45 1.66
C GLN A 252 17.44 -3.79 0.28
N ASP A 253 17.95 -4.45 -0.76
CA ASP A 253 17.92 -4.01 -2.16
C ASP A 253 16.61 -4.37 -2.88
N GLN A 254 15.71 -5.13 -2.24
CA GLN A 254 14.41 -5.44 -2.81
C GLN A 254 13.58 -4.16 -2.95
N PRO A 255 13.23 -3.73 -4.17
CA PRO A 255 12.55 -2.47 -4.38
C PRO A 255 11.11 -2.52 -3.85
N ASP A 256 10.60 -1.35 -3.49
CA ASP A 256 9.17 -1.07 -3.42
C ASP A 256 8.70 -0.48 -4.77
N TYR A 257 7.39 -0.48 -5.03
CA TYR A 257 6.83 0.00 -6.29
C TYR A 257 6.19 1.37 -6.11
N THR A 258 6.17 2.16 -7.18
CA THR A 258 5.45 3.43 -7.22
C THR A 258 3.96 3.18 -7.39
N LEU A 259 3.14 3.72 -6.50
CA LEU A 259 1.70 3.90 -6.69
C LEU A 259 1.46 5.23 -7.43
N PRO A 260 1.08 5.22 -8.72
CA PRO A 260 0.96 6.45 -9.50
C PRO A 260 -0.04 7.43 -8.91
N LEU A 261 -1.15 6.93 -8.36
CA LEU A 261 -2.16 7.74 -7.68
C LEU A 261 -1.57 8.52 -6.50
N VAL A 262 -0.78 7.85 -5.65
CA VAL A 262 -0.15 8.49 -4.49
C VAL A 262 0.84 9.56 -4.97
N LEU A 263 1.69 9.24 -5.95
CA LEU A 263 2.65 10.18 -6.51
C LEU A 263 1.96 11.41 -7.12
N GLU A 264 0.91 11.22 -7.90
CA GLU A 264 0.17 12.31 -8.55
C GLU A 264 -0.50 13.23 -7.52
N LYS A 265 -1.18 12.66 -6.51
CA LYS A 265 -1.99 13.43 -5.57
C LYS A 265 -1.20 14.03 -4.41
N THR A 266 -0.14 13.35 -3.98
CA THR A 266 0.61 13.73 -2.76
C THR A 266 2.05 14.16 -3.04
N GLY A 267 2.59 13.85 -4.23
CA GLY A 267 4.01 14.02 -4.56
C GLY A 267 4.93 12.96 -3.95
N ILE A 268 4.39 12.00 -3.18
CA ILE A 268 5.15 10.92 -2.57
C ILE A 268 5.35 9.78 -3.57
N ASP A 269 6.61 9.49 -3.88
CA ASP A 269 6.99 8.33 -4.68
C ASP A 269 7.20 7.13 -3.76
N THR A 270 6.24 6.22 -3.70
CA THR A 270 6.29 5.05 -2.80
C THR A 270 7.42 4.07 -3.14
N SER A 271 8.03 4.16 -4.33
CA SER A 271 9.26 3.40 -4.65
C SER A 271 10.50 3.93 -3.94
N LYS A 272 10.47 5.18 -3.47
CA LYS A 272 11.53 5.83 -2.69
C LYS A 272 11.25 5.74 -1.20
N PHE A 273 10.56 4.68 -0.78
CA PHE A 273 10.22 4.48 0.61
C PHE A 273 11.45 4.56 1.51
N ILE A 274 11.34 5.43 2.51
CA ILE A 274 12.32 5.58 3.56
C ILE A 274 12.04 4.47 4.57
N SER A 275 13.03 3.64 4.88
CA SER A 275 12.94 2.59 5.91
C SER A 275 13.86 2.93 7.08
N ILE A 276 13.67 2.27 8.23
CA ILE A 276 14.65 2.29 9.32
C ILE A 276 15.53 1.05 9.17
N ASP A 277 16.84 1.20 9.27
CA ASP A 277 17.83 0.13 9.12
C ASP A 277 17.70 -0.88 10.27
N PRO A 278 17.14 -2.07 9.99
CA PRO A 278 16.86 -3.05 11.03
C PRO A 278 18.14 -3.68 11.60
N TYR A 279 19.31 -3.48 10.96
CA TYR A 279 20.60 -3.97 11.45
C TYR A 279 21.29 -3.00 12.41
N LYS A 280 20.81 -1.75 12.49
CA LYS A 280 21.33 -0.76 13.44
C LYS A 280 20.53 -0.72 14.74
N ILE A 281 19.23 -0.95 14.66
CA ILE A 281 18.31 -0.83 15.79
C ILE A 281 17.12 -1.77 15.61
N THR A 282 16.64 -2.37 16.70
CA THR A 282 15.39 -3.15 16.68
C THR A 282 14.18 -2.25 16.90
N TYR A 283 12.98 -2.75 16.62
CA TYR A 283 11.74 -2.04 16.92
C TYR A 283 11.62 -1.61 18.39
N GLU A 284 11.89 -2.52 19.34
CA GLU A 284 11.82 -2.20 20.77
C GLU A 284 12.77 -1.07 21.18
N GLU A 285 14.00 -1.09 20.67
CA GLU A 285 15.00 -0.05 20.95
C GLU A 285 14.62 1.27 20.24
N PHE A 286 14.03 1.22 19.04
CA PHE A 286 13.53 2.40 18.35
C PHE A 286 12.44 3.10 19.15
N ILE A 287 11.44 2.37 19.65
CA ILE A 287 10.37 2.93 20.48
C ILE A 287 10.95 3.60 21.72
N LYS A 288 11.81 2.88 22.46
CA LYS A 288 12.44 3.39 23.68
C LYS A 288 13.23 4.68 23.45
N ARG A 289 14.02 4.76 22.37
CA ARG A 289 14.82 5.95 22.05
C ARG A 289 13.97 7.11 21.55
N SER A 290 12.99 6.82 20.71
CA SER A 290 12.02 7.81 20.21
C SER A 290 11.26 8.45 21.37
N GLU A 291 10.75 7.65 22.31
CA GLU A 291 10.06 8.12 23.51
C GLU A 291 10.99 8.93 24.44
N ALA A 292 12.28 8.62 24.46
CA ALA A 292 13.29 9.42 25.16
C ALA A 292 13.64 10.74 24.45
N GLY A 293 13.09 11.00 23.27
CA GLY A 293 13.32 12.20 22.47
C GLY A 293 14.64 12.21 21.71
N GLU A 294 15.23 11.03 21.45
CA GLU A 294 16.44 10.92 20.63
C GLU A 294 16.15 11.24 19.15
N ASP A 295 17.13 11.82 18.46
CA ASP A 295 17.07 12.00 17.00
C ASP A 295 17.24 10.66 16.29
N MET A 296 16.16 10.17 15.69
CA MET A 296 16.14 8.87 15.00
C MET A 296 16.65 8.93 13.55
N THR A 297 16.93 10.12 13.01
CA THR A 297 17.46 10.33 11.65
C THR A 297 18.63 9.40 11.28
N PRO A 298 19.62 9.12 12.17
CA PRO A 298 20.76 8.26 11.83
C PRO A 298 20.41 6.81 11.51
N TYR A 299 19.22 6.34 11.91
CA TYR A 299 18.78 4.97 11.68
C TYR A 299 18.03 4.79 10.36
N TYR A 300 17.63 5.87 9.68
CA TYR A 300 16.90 5.74 8.43
C TYR A 300 17.80 5.41 7.24
N GLU A 301 17.34 4.50 6.38
CA GLU A 301 17.90 4.15 5.08
C GLU A 301 17.31 5.06 4.01
N ASN A 302 18.09 5.35 2.96
CA ASN A 302 17.65 6.11 1.78
C ASN A 302 17.09 7.51 2.06
N GLN A 303 17.12 7.99 3.30
CA GLN A 303 17.24 9.41 3.55
C GLN A 303 18.57 9.81 2.93
N THR A 304 18.53 10.49 1.79
CA THR A 304 19.55 11.50 1.54
C THR A 304 19.63 12.27 2.84
N LYS A 305 20.80 12.26 3.51
CA LYS A 305 21.02 13.04 4.74
C LYS A 305 20.21 14.29 4.56
N PRO A 306 19.30 14.66 5.48
CA PRO A 306 18.83 16.01 5.45
C PRO A 306 20.13 16.80 5.48
N ASN A 307 20.47 17.40 4.34
CA ASN A 307 21.13 18.68 4.40
C ASN A 307 20.12 19.40 5.26
N LYS A 308 20.42 19.45 6.57
CA LYS A 308 19.89 20.46 7.46
C LYS A 308 19.75 21.64 6.54
N PRO A 309 18.56 22.22 6.33
CA PRO A 309 18.54 23.47 5.65
C PRO A 309 19.46 24.34 6.50
N GLU A 310 20.72 24.46 6.06
CA GLU A 310 21.39 25.71 6.11
C GLU A 310 20.39 26.58 5.40
N ILE A 311 19.53 27.18 6.22
CA ILE A 311 19.08 28.52 6.00
C ILE A 311 20.42 29.27 5.90
N THR A 312 21.03 29.18 4.72
CA THR A 312 22.15 30.01 4.36
C THR A 312 21.65 31.39 4.67
N SER A 313 22.50 32.21 5.28
CA SER A 313 22.18 33.60 5.64
C SER A 313 21.45 34.34 4.50
N GLN A 314 21.65 33.88 3.26
CA GLN A 314 20.96 34.24 2.02
C GLN A 314 19.43 34.17 2.05
N ALA A 315 18.81 33.16 2.69
CA ALA A 315 17.36 33.05 2.82
C ALA A 315 16.74 34.09 3.79
N LYS A 316 17.57 34.73 4.65
CA LYS A 316 17.17 35.84 5.52
C LYS A 316 17.57 37.21 4.96
N GLY A 317 17.92 37.28 3.66
CA GLY A 317 18.40 38.53 3.06
C GLY A 317 19.75 38.97 3.61
N ARG A 318 20.66 38.04 3.94
CA ARG A 318 22.05 38.35 4.32
C ARG A 318 23.03 37.63 3.40
N CYS A 319 24.15 38.24 3.05
CA CYS A 319 25.18 37.62 2.21
C CYS A 319 26.57 38.02 2.72
N LEU A 320 27.50 37.08 2.86
CA LEU A 320 28.88 37.40 3.25
C LEU A 320 29.64 38.01 2.07
N ALA A 321 30.60 38.88 2.35
CA ALA A 321 31.54 39.31 1.33
C ALA A 321 32.30 38.11 0.73
N GLY A 322 32.62 38.20 -0.56
CA GLY A 322 33.23 37.13 -1.35
C GLY A 322 32.26 36.03 -1.82
N GLN A 323 31.01 36.01 -1.33
CA GLN A 323 29.98 35.08 -1.80
C GLN A 323 29.19 35.67 -2.97
N PRO A 324 28.66 34.83 -3.89
CA PRO A 324 27.76 35.28 -4.94
C PRO A 324 26.43 35.77 -4.35
N CYS A 325 25.92 36.87 -4.91
CA CYS A 325 24.67 37.49 -4.53
C CYS A 325 23.51 36.50 -4.77
N PRO A 326 22.69 36.18 -3.75
CA PRO A 326 21.65 35.18 -3.89
C PRO A 326 20.44 35.67 -4.69
N LYS A 327 20.25 37.00 -4.77
CA LYS A 327 19.09 37.60 -5.44
C LYS A 327 19.37 39.03 -5.88
N SER A 328 18.96 39.36 -7.11
CA SER A 328 19.06 40.71 -7.65
C SER A 328 18.27 41.74 -6.82
N GLY A 329 18.87 42.89 -6.54
CA GLY A 329 18.24 43.99 -5.82
C GLY A 329 19.23 44.90 -5.11
N TYR A 330 18.74 45.78 -4.25
CA TYR A 330 19.55 46.67 -3.43
C TYR A 330 19.98 45.97 -2.14
N TRP A 331 21.26 46.10 -1.83
CA TRP A 331 21.89 45.59 -0.62
C TRP A 331 22.73 46.67 0.03
N PHE A 332 22.89 46.61 1.35
CA PHE A 332 23.78 47.49 2.11
C PHE A 332 24.60 46.71 3.14
N THR A 333 25.70 47.29 3.62
CA THR A 333 26.48 46.73 4.73
C THR A 333 26.84 47.82 5.75
N LEU A 334 26.88 47.47 7.03
CA LEU A 334 27.30 48.38 8.09
C LEU A 334 28.83 48.60 8.11
N ALA A 335 29.59 47.76 7.40
CA ALA A 335 31.05 47.86 7.33
C ALA A 335 31.54 49.12 6.58
N LYS A 336 30.67 49.80 5.83
CA LYS A 336 30.98 51.01 5.07
C LYS A 336 29.78 51.96 5.06
N SER A 337 30.01 53.24 5.35
CA SER A 337 29.01 54.30 5.18
C SER A 337 28.61 54.44 3.71
N ASP A 338 27.33 54.69 3.44
CA ASP A 338 26.79 54.84 2.08
C ASP A 338 27.09 53.64 1.17
N SER A 339 27.07 52.43 1.73
CA SER A 339 27.40 51.18 1.03
C SER A 339 26.30 50.63 0.13
N ARG A 340 25.11 51.25 0.14
CA ARG A 340 23.95 50.78 -0.62
C ARG A 340 24.31 50.65 -2.10
N ALA A 341 24.15 49.45 -2.64
CA ALA A 341 24.42 49.16 -4.05
C ALA A 341 23.45 48.13 -4.60
N TYR A 342 23.20 48.20 -5.91
CA TYR A 342 22.43 47.18 -6.61
C TYR A 342 23.36 46.05 -7.06
N PHE A 343 22.99 44.82 -6.76
CA PHE A 343 23.68 43.61 -7.23
C PHE A 343 22.71 42.78 -8.04
N LYS A 344 23.20 42.12 -9.09
CA LYS A 344 22.49 41.06 -9.80
C LYS A 344 22.78 39.73 -9.11
N GLN A 345 21.83 38.80 -9.18
CA GLN A 345 22.06 37.43 -8.73
C GLN A 345 23.31 36.86 -9.40
N GLY A 346 24.21 36.31 -8.60
CA GLY A 346 25.51 35.80 -9.02
C GLY A 346 26.68 36.78 -8.90
N ASP A 347 26.44 38.10 -8.74
CA ASP A 347 27.52 39.07 -8.53
C ASP A 347 28.26 38.80 -7.22
N ILE A 348 29.59 38.90 -7.20
CA ILE A 348 30.38 38.67 -5.99
C ILE A 348 30.26 39.88 -5.05
N MET A 349 29.82 39.64 -3.82
CA MET A 349 29.68 40.68 -2.80
C MET A 349 31.05 41.26 -2.39
N PRO A 350 31.25 42.59 -2.43
CA PRO A 350 32.52 43.21 -2.08
C PRO A 350 32.89 43.04 -0.61
N ASP A 351 34.19 42.89 -0.36
CA ASP A 351 34.78 42.93 0.99
C ASP A 351 35.41 44.31 1.28
N TYR A 352 35.48 44.66 2.57
CA TYR A 352 36.09 45.87 3.09
C TYR A 352 37.01 45.51 4.26
N PRO A 353 38.20 44.92 4.00
CA PRO A 353 39.05 44.33 5.03
C PRO A 353 39.58 45.32 6.07
N ASN A 354 39.53 46.63 5.80
CA ASN A 354 39.97 47.70 6.70
C ASN A 354 38.79 48.39 7.42
N ASN A 355 37.73 47.65 7.78
CA ASN A 355 36.58 48.20 8.49
C ASN A 355 36.69 48.04 10.02
N GLN A 356 35.92 48.82 10.79
CA GLN A 356 35.90 48.77 12.26
C GLN A 356 34.85 47.79 12.85
N TRP A 357 34.12 47.08 12.01
CA TRP A 357 32.93 46.28 12.34
C TRP A 357 33.14 44.76 12.24
N GLY A 358 34.31 44.30 11.80
CA GLY A 358 34.64 42.89 11.63
C GLY A 358 34.26 42.33 10.25
N GLU A 359 33.67 41.14 10.22
CA GLU A 359 33.28 40.45 8.98
C GLU A 359 32.21 41.24 8.20
N VAL A 360 32.41 41.40 6.88
CA VAL A 360 31.49 42.17 6.04
C VAL A 360 30.28 41.33 5.67
N ILE A 361 29.12 41.74 6.20
CA ILE A 361 27.82 41.12 5.91
C ILE A 361 26.94 42.13 5.17
N TRP A 362 26.50 41.77 3.98
CA TRP A 362 25.51 42.48 3.17
C TRP A 362 24.10 42.08 3.57
N GLN A 363 23.18 43.04 3.62
CA GLN A 363 21.77 42.86 3.96
C GLN A 363 20.89 43.35 2.81
N PHE A 364 19.88 42.56 2.44
CA PHE A 364 18.95 42.86 1.37
C PHE A 364 17.95 43.93 1.82
N GLU A 365 17.78 44.95 1.00
CA GLU A 365 16.90 46.08 1.27
C GLU A 365 15.63 46.05 0.43
N GLY A 366 15.70 45.51 -0.81
CA GLY A 366 14.55 45.39 -1.68
C GLY A 366 14.89 45.41 -3.17
N GLU A 367 13.91 45.14 -4.02
CA GLU A 367 14.08 45.11 -5.49
C GLU A 367 13.91 46.49 -6.15
N LYS A 368 13.34 47.47 -5.43
CA LYS A 368 13.05 48.82 -5.93
C LYS A 368 13.86 49.85 -5.15
N GLY A 369 14.39 50.82 -5.88
CA GLY A 369 15.36 51.81 -5.43
C GLY A 369 14.84 52.81 -4.41
#